data_AF-A0A0F8WI07-F1
#
_entry.id   AF-A0A0F8WI07-F1
#
_cell.length_a   1.000
_cell.length_b   1.000
_cell.length_c   1.000
_cell.angle_alpha   90.00
_cell.angle_beta   90.00
_cell.angle_gamma   90.00
#
_symmetry.space_group_name_H-M   'P 1'
#
loop_
_entity.id
_entity.type
_entity.pdbx_description
1 polymer ?
#
loop_
_entity_poly.entity_id
_entity_poly.type
_entity_poly.pdbx_seq_one_letter_code
_entity_poly.pdbx_strand_id
1 'polypeptide(L)'
;NSLVFAYFPIKSFGFKFIIHADFQTVTNREDLPEDNSWNLWLIKQLQSVMIAAIEDFKNDDNLKFQFYKYFPTKSEIELPFTSFIEDLYNNLRDYNCILSEDSKWEKPSKVKIINPKIRKLFPKPQDFHSIFDVDYKFVENRIISKESKNIFEELNIQEFSFHDLCRLLENYDWIKEQDKIWFLGLFKAFIEQYKKEIEVYDNVKLLKKLKIFKVQNGQVLSPAENKIYFKIADSNYGFERIFNILPKEFDNKEFELFFKRLGILELSTYEINDFIRKLYQSKKWVDFNEDFLTNIIIYLKDKYLDNQGGTKCQN
;
A
#
# COMPACT_ATOMS: atom_id res chain seq x y z
N ASN A 1 -13.21 -65.93 9.76
CA ASN A 1 -13.87 -65.40 8.54
C ASN A 1 -13.43 -63.98 8.32
N SER A 2 -12.76 -63.78 7.19
CA SER A 2 -12.11 -62.51 6.83
C SER A 2 -13.11 -61.56 6.16
N LEU A 3 -12.92 -60.27 6.41
CA LEU A 3 -13.72 -59.22 5.81
C LEU A 3 -13.23 -58.95 4.38
N VAL A 4 -14.16 -58.78 3.44
CA VAL A 4 -13.88 -58.34 2.07
C VAL A 4 -14.49 -56.95 1.91
N PHE A 5 -13.65 -55.95 1.65
CA PHE A 5 -14.07 -54.58 1.36
C PHE A 5 -13.41 -54.10 0.06
N ALA A 6 -14.15 -53.32 -0.72
CA ALA A 6 -13.64 -52.60 -1.87
C ALA A 6 -14.09 -51.15 -1.78
N TYR A 7 -13.13 -50.23 -1.69
CA TYR A 7 -13.33 -48.79 -1.70
C TYR A 7 -12.75 -48.25 -3.01
N PHE A 8 -13.59 -47.63 -3.85
CA PHE A 8 -13.15 -47.09 -5.14
C PHE A 8 -13.27 -45.56 -5.13
N PRO A 9 -12.19 -44.82 -5.47
CA PRO A 9 -12.31 -43.41 -5.75
C PRO A 9 -13.19 -43.22 -7.00
N ILE A 10 -14.08 -42.23 -6.94
CA ILE A 10 -14.83 -41.74 -8.10
C ILE A 10 -14.00 -40.67 -8.84
N LYS A 11 -14.57 -40.03 -9.87
CA LYS A 11 -13.90 -38.93 -10.57
C LYS A 11 -13.52 -37.77 -9.63
N SER A 12 -12.57 -36.95 -10.06
CA SER A 12 -12.25 -35.69 -9.37
C SER A 12 -13.33 -34.65 -9.63
N PHE A 13 -13.77 -33.96 -8.57
CA PHE A 13 -14.74 -32.86 -8.65
C PHE A 13 -14.10 -31.48 -8.40
N GLY A 14 -12.77 -31.38 -8.38
CA GLY A 14 -12.06 -30.10 -8.23
C GLY A 14 -11.50 -29.81 -6.83
N PHE A 15 -11.77 -30.66 -5.84
CA PHE A 15 -11.27 -30.47 -4.49
C PHE A 15 -9.77 -30.75 -4.36
N LYS A 16 -9.10 -29.99 -3.49
CA LYS A 16 -7.68 -30.18 -3.12
C LYS A 16 -7.51 -31.08 -1.90
N PHE A 17 -8.60 -31.72 -1.48
CA PHE A 17 -8.69 -32.63 -0.34
C PHE A 17 -9.70 -33.73 -0.63
N ILE A 18 -9.69 -34.79 0.17
CA ILE A 18 -10.55 -35.96 0.00
C ILE A 18 -11.85 -35.75 0.77
N ILE A 19 -12.98 -35.96 0.11
CA ILE A 19 -14.30 -36.07 0.74
C ILE A 19 -14.68 -37.55 0.71
N HIS A 20 -14.81 -38.16 1.87
CA HIS A 20 -15.21 -39.56 2.01
C HIS A 20 -16.55 -39.63 2.74
N ALA A 21 -17.59 -40.05 2.01
CA ALA A 21 -18.95 -40.23 2.51
C ALA A 21 -19.64 -41.34 1.71
N ASP A 22 -20.81 -41.79 2.18
CA ASP A 22 -21.62 -42.83 1.54
C ASP A 22 -22.39 -42.28 0.33
N PHE A 23 -21.68 -41.76 -0.68
CA PHE A 23 -22.31 -41.22 -1.88
C PHE A 23 -22.92 -42.34 -2.73
N GLN A 24 -24.14 -42.11 -3.22
CA GLN A 24 -24.78 -42.97 -4.20
C GLN A 24 -24.25 -42.61 -5.59
N THR A 25 -23.54 -43.54 -6.24
CA THR A 25 -22.97 -43.33 -7.58
C THR A 25 -23.94 -43.73 -8.69
N VAL A 26 -23.68 -43.26 -9.91
CA VAL A 26 -24.33 -43.83 -11.11
C VAL A 26 -23.82 -45.26 -11.39
N THR A 27 -24.44 -45.98 -12.33
CA THR A 27 -24.23 -47.43 -12.54
C THR A 27 -22.77 -47.83 -12.82
N ASN A 28 -22.01 -47.02 -13.56
CA ASN A 28 -20.59 -47.28 -13.83
C ASN A 28 -19.67 -47.00 -12.62
N ARG A 29 -20.21 -46.42 -11.53
CA ARG A 29 -19.50 -46.02 -10.31
C ARG A 29 -18.38 -44.99 -10.52
N GLU A 30 -18.45 -44.22 -11.61
CA GLU A 30 -17.44 -43.20 -11.93
C GLU A 30 -17.90 -41.78 -11.55
N ASP A 31 -19.21 -41.56 -11.39
CA ASP A 31 -19.81 -40.24 -11.18
C ASP A 31 -20.97 -40.24 -10.17
N LEU A 32 -21.41 -39.04 -9.77
CA LEU A 32 -22.54 -38.79 -8.90
C LEU A 32 -23.76 -38.30 -9.71
N PRO A 33 -24.96 -38.85 -9.47
CA PRO A 33 -26.20 -38.27 -9.98
C PRO A 33 -26.43 -36.88 -9.37
N GLU A 34 -26.72 -35.89 -10.22
CA GLU A 34 -26.91 -34.50 -9.80
C GLU A 34 -28.14 -34.29 -8.92
N ASP A 35 -29.24 -34.99 -9.22
CA ASP A 35 -30.55 -34.81 -8.56
C ASP A 35 -30.83 -35.80 -7.41
N ASN A 36 -29.80 -36.48 -6.90
CA ASN A 36 -29.99 -37.46 -5.84
C ASN A 36 -30.11 -36.79 -4.46
N SER A 37 -31.27 -36.93 -3.83
CA SER A 37 -31.57 -36.27 -2.55
C SER A 37 -30.64 -36.66 -1.40
N TRP A 38 -30.12 -37.89 -1.38
CA TRP A 38 -29.17 -38.35 -0.37
C TRP A 38 -27.80 -37.69 -0.56
N ASN A 39 -27.28 -37.64 -1.78
CA ASN A 39 -26.03 -36.95 -2.10
C ASN A 39 -26.13 -35.45 -1.81
N LEU A 40 -27.22 -34.80 -2.22
CA LEU A 40 -27.47 -33.39 -1.92
C LEU A 40 -27.55 -33.13 -0.42
N TRP A 41 -28.14 -34.04 0.35
CA TRP A 41 -28.14 -33.96 1.81
C TRP A 41 -26.72 -34.07 2.39
N LEU A 42 -25.90 -35.02 1.93
CA LEU A 42 -24.49 -35.15 2.34
C LEU A 42 -23.67 -33.90 2.01
N ILE A 43 -23.84 -33.35 0.81
CA ILE A 43 -23.19 -32.10 0.36
C ILE A 43 -23.59 -30.93 1.25
N LYS A 44 -24.86 -30.84 1.64
CA LYS A 44 -25.31 -29.82 2.58
C LYS A 44 -24.66 -29.96 3.97
N GLN A 45 -24.49 -31.20 4.46
CA GLN A 45 -23.80 -31.43 5.74
C GLN A 45 -22.31 -31.04 5.69
N LEU A 46 -21.67 -31.13 4.52
CA LEU A 46 -20.27 -30.76 4.33
C LEU A 46 -19.96 -29.32 4.78
N GLN A 47 -20.93 -28.40 4.70
CA GLN A 47 -20.76 -27.02 5.19
C GLN A 47 -20.38 -27.00 6.67
N SER A 48 -21.10 -27.74 7.50
CA SER A 48 -20.84 -27.82 8.95
C SER A 48 -19.50 -28.48 9.25
N VAL A 49 -19.14 -29.52 8.49
CA VAL A 49 -17.86 -30.23 8.61
C VAL A 49 -16.70 -29.32 8.24
N MET A 50 -16.83 -28.52 7.19
CA MET A 50 -15.78 -27.56 6.80
C MET A 50 -15.59 -26.47 7.85
N ILE A 51 -16.67 -25.93 8.43
CA ILE A 51 -16.55 -24.92 9.50
C ILE A 51 -15.85 -25.52 10.72
N ALA A 52 -16.21 -26.75 11.12
CA ALA A 52 -15.55 -27.44 12.22
C ALA A 52 -14.06 -27.68 11.92
N ALA A 53 -13.72 -28.13 10.71
CA ALA A 53 -12.34 -28.32 10.29
C ALA A 53 -11.53 -27.01 10.31
N ILE A 54 -12.13 -25.88 9.92
CA ILE A 54 -11.48 -24.56 10.02
C ILE A 54 -11.15 -24.24 11.47
N GLU A 55 -12.05 -24.50 12.42
CA GLU A 55 -11.75 -24.30 13.84
C GLU A 55 -10.58 -25.16 14.33
N ASP A 56 -10.49 -26.41 13.88
CA ASP A 56 -9.34 -27.26 14.18
C ASP A 56 -8.05 -26.69 13.55
N PHE A 57 -8.11 -26.26 12.28
CA PHE A 57 -6.96 -25.69 11.57
C PHE A 57 -6.46 -24.39 12.20
N LYS A 58 -7.36 -23.56 12.74
CA LYS A 58 -6.98 -22.33 13.46
C LYS A 58 -6.15 -22.62 14.71
N ASN A 59 -6.39 -23.76 15.35
CA ASN A 59 -5.71 -24.17 16.58
C ASN A 59 -4.41 -24.95 16.30
N ASP A 60 -4.20 -25.41 15.07
CA ASP A 60 -2.96 -26.09 14.68
C ASP A 60 -1.87 -25.09 14.25
N ASP A 61 -0.65 -25.29 14.76
CA ASP A 61 0.47 -24.35 14.56
C ASP A 61 0.97 -24.25 13.11
N ASN A 62 0.74 -25.28 12.30
CA ASN A 62 1.15 -25.30 10.90
C ASN A 62 -0.02 -24.98 9.98
N LEU A 63 -1.18 -25.58 10.20
CA LEU A 63 -2.32 -25.48 9.32
C LEU A 63 -2.94 -24.08 9.34
N LYS A 64 -2.90 -23.35 10.47
CA LYS A 64 -3.44 -21.98 10.56
C LYS A 64 -2.91 -21.01 9.51
N PHE A 65 -1.70 -21.25 8.99
CA PHE A 65 -1.09 -20.42 7.94
C PHE A 65 -1.33 -20.93 6.52
N GLN A 66 -1.74 -22.18 6.38
CA GLN A 66 -1.71 -22.88 5.10
C GLN A 66 -3.07 -23.31 4.61
N PHE A 67 -4.08 -23.42 5.49
CA PHE A 67 -5.33 -24.08 5.13
C PHE A 67 -6.09 -23.38 3.99
N TYR A 68 -5.86 -22.07 3.80
CA TYR A 68 -6.38 -21.29 2.67
C TYR A 68 -6.07 -21.93 1.31
N LYS A 69 -4.90 -22.54 1.14
CA LYS A 69 -4.47 -23.14 -0.14
C LYS A 69 -5.28 -24.38 -0.52
N TYR A 70 -5.99 -24.98 0.42
CA TYR A 70 -6.80 -26.17 0.20
C TYR A 70 -8.24 -25.84 -0.21
N PHE A 71 -8.68 -24.58 -0.10
CA PHE A 71 -9.98 -24.20 -0.64
C PHE A 71 -9.94 -24.23 -2.17
N PRO A 72 -10.96 -24.81 -2.80
CA PRO A 72 -11.13 -24.70 -4.23
C PRO A 72 -11.82 -23.38 -4.59
N THR A 73 -11.57 -22.85 -5.78
CA THR A 73 -12.34 -21.72 -6.33
C THR A 73 -13.64 -22.22 -6.96
N LYS A 74 -14.59 -21.33 -7.22
CA LYS A 74 -15.87 -21.71 -7.86
C LYS A 74 -15.67 -22.34 -9.24
N SER A 75 -14.67 -21.87 -9.98
CA SER A 75 -14.34 -22.37 -11.32
C SER A 75 -13.66 -23.74 -11.32
N GLU A 76 -13.08 -24.16 -10.19
CA GLU A 76 -12.41 -25.46 -10.07
C GLU A 76 -13.41 -26.60 -9.86
N ILE A 77 -14.64 -26.30 -9.44
CA ILE A 77 -15.56 -27.27 -8.85
C ILE A 77 -16.66 -27.69 -9.82
N GLU A 78 -16.89 -28.99 -9.92
CA GLU A 78 -17.92 -29.59 -10.78
C GLU A 78 -19.24 -29.84 -10.03
N LEU A 79 -20.33 -29.99 -10.79
CA LEU A 79 -21.60 -30.47 -10.26
C LEU A 79 -21.42 -31.87 -9.62
N PRO A 80 -22.12 -32.20 -8.52
CA PRO A 80 -23.16 -31.41 -7.85
C PRO A 80 -22.64 -30.48 -6.72
N PHE A 81 -21.34 -30.19 -6.64
CA PHE A 81 -20.73 -29.47 -5.50
C PHE A 81 -20.69 -27.94 -5.65
N THR A 82 -21.09 -27.40 -6.81
CA THR A 82 -21.00 -25.96 -7.10
C THR A 82 -21.79 -25.11 -6.10
N SER A 83 -23.03 -25.50 -5.79
CA SER A 83 -23.89 -24.82 -4.81
C SER A 83 -23.28 -24.81 -3.40
N PHE A 84 -22.65 -25.91 -3.00
CA PHE A 84 -21.95 -25.99 -1.73
C PHE A 84 -20.80 -24.99 -1.62
N ILE A 85 -20.02 -24.81 -2.68
CA ILE A 85 -18.90 -23.86 -2.67
C ILE A 85 -19.39 -22.42 -2.60
N GLU A 86 -20.46 -22.09 -3.32
CA GLU A 86 -21.08 -20.76 -3.22
C GLU A 86 -21.55 -20.46 -1.79
N ASP A 87 -22.27 -21.40 -1.18
CA ASP A 87 -22.74 -21.27 0.20
C ASP A 87 -21.57 -21.19 1.20
N LEU A 88 -20.52 -22.00 1.00
CA LEU A 88 -19.33 -21.99 1.83
C LEU A 88 -18.69 -20.58 1.82
N TYR A 89 -18.45 -20.01 0.64
CA TYR A 89 -17.88 -18.66 0.55
C TYR A 89 -18.82 -17.59 1.12
N ASN A 90 -20.13 -17.72 0.92
CA ASN A 90 -21.12 -16.81 1.53
C ASN A 90 -21.02 -16.83 3.06
N ASN A 91 -20.96 -18.02 3.66
CA ASN A 91 -20.80 -18.18 5.11
C ASN A 91 -19.44 -17.67 5.61
N LEU A 92 -18.36 -17.95 4.88
CA LEU A 92 -17.01 -17.55 5.28
C LEU A 92 -16.78 -16.03 5.26
N ARG A 93 -17.55 -15.27 4.47
CA ARG A 93 -17.48 -13.80 4.46
C ARG A 93 -17.91 -13.17 5.79
N ASP A 94 -18.81 -13.81 6.51
CA ASP A 94 -19.27 -13.37 7.83
C ASP A 94 -18.57 -14.07 9.00
N TYR A 95 -17.73 -15.06 8.69
CA TYR A 95 -16.97 -15.83 9.65
C TYR A 95 -15.59 -15.24 9.92
N ASN A 96 -15.11 -15.36 11.16
CA ASN A 96 -13.76 -14.93 11.53
C ASN A 96 -12.74 -15.94 10.99
N CYS A 97 -12.48 -15.96 9.68
CA CYS A 97 -11.66 -16.99 9.03
C CYS A 97 -10.27 -16.49 8.60
N ILE A 98 -9.97 -15.20 8.69
CA ILE A 98 -8.70 -14.64 8.22
C ILE A 98 -7.78 -14.29 9.38
N LEU A 99 -6.54 -14.75 9.31
CA LEU A 99 -5.51 -14.44 10.29
C LEU A 99 -4.92 -13.05 10.00
N SER A 100 -5.06 -12.14 10.95
CA SER A 100 -4.46 -10.81 10.92
C SER A 100 -3.01 -10.83 11.43
N GLU A 101 -2.28 -9.75 11.13
CA GLU A 101 -0.91 -9.54 11.62
C GLU A 101 -0.77 -9.44 13.16
N ASP A 102 -1.85 -9.14 13.90
CA ASP A 102 -1.89 -9.20 15.37
C ASP A 102 -2.24 -10.59 15.91
N SER A 103 -2.18 -11.63 15.04
CA SER A 103 -2.48 -13.03 15.36
C SER A 103 -3.91 -13.24 15.86
N LYS A 104 -4.87 -12.45 15.35
CA LYS A 104 -6.30 -12.59 15.65
C LYS A 104 -7.06 -13.08 14.42
N TRP A 105 -8.19 -13.72 14.66
CA TRP A 105 -9.09 -14.18 13.61
C TRP A 105 -10.14 -13.12 13.34
N GLU A 106 -10.14 -12.61 12.11
CA GLU A 106 -10.99 -11.51 11.68
C GLU A 106 -11.87 -11.94 10.51
N LYS A 107 -12.95 -11.17 10.29
CA LYS A 107 -13.79 -11.32 9.10
C LYS A 107 -13.06 -10.83 7.86
N PRO A 108 -13.29 -11.42 6.68
CA PRO A 108 -12.80 -10.90 5.40
C PRO A 108 -13.04 -9.41 5.17
N SER A 109 -14.19 -8.88 5.61
CA SER A 109 -14.53 -7.46 5.49
C SER A 109 -13.74 -6.53 6.42
N LYS A 110 -13.07 -7.06 7.44
CA LYS A 110 -12.30 -6.32 8.45
C LYS A 110 -10.79 -6.40 8.24
N VAL A 111 -10.36 -6.94 7.10
CA VAL A 111 -8.95 -7.07 6.74
C VAL A 111 -8.67 -6.53 5.35
N LYS A 112 -7.44 -6.05 5.15
CA LYS A 112 -6.91 -5.65 3.85
C LYS A 112 -5.56 -6.31 3.59
N ILE A 113 -5.29 -6.61 2.32
CA ILE A 113 -4.00 -7.12 1.86
C ILE A 113 -3.09 -5.93 1.56
N ILE A 114 -1.92 -5.86 2.18
CA ILE A 114 -0.96 -4.76 1.98
C ILE A 114 0.38 -5.28 1.50
N ASN A 115 1.04 -4.51 0.62
CA ASN A 115 2.40 -4.81 0.20
C ASN A 115 3.35 -4.74 1.43
N PRO A 116 4.18 -5.77 1.70
CA PRO A 116 5.08 -5.79 2.85
C PRO A 116 6.06 -4.62 2.92
N LYS A 117 6.50 -4.08 1.77
CA LYS A 117 7.36 -2.89 1.73
C LYS A 117 6.64 -1.64 2.27
N ILE A 118 5.37 -1.48 1.91
CA ILE A 118 4.54 -0.35 2.36
C ILE A 118 4.17 -0.55 3.82
N ARG A 119 3.82 -1.77 4.22
CA ARG A 119 3.46 -2.08 5.61
C ARG A 119 4.56 -1.69 6.60
N LYS A 120 5.83 -1.85 6.21
CA LYS A 120 7.00 -1.45 7.02
C LYS A 120 7.09 0.05 7.31
N LEU A 121 6.41 0.88 6.53
CA LEU A 121 6.33 2.33 6.80
C LEU A 121 5.43 2.64 7.99
N PHE A 122 4.54 1.73 8.39
CA PHE A 122 3.57 2.00 9.45
C PHE A 122 3.96 1.33 10.77
N PRO A 123 3.48 1.87 11.92
CA PRO A 123 3.72 1.30 13.23
C PRO A 123 3.25 -0.15 13.37
N LYS A 124 3.61 -0.80 14.46
CA LYS A 124 3.18 -2.17 14.75
C LYS A 124 1.64 -2.25 14.84
N PRO A 125 1.05 -3.45 14.63
CA PRO A 125 -0.40 -3.62 14.56
C PRO A 125 -1.17 -3.05 15.76
N GLN A 126 -0.55 -3.11 16.95
CA GLN A 126 -1.10 -2.65 18.22
C GLN A 126 -1.35 -1.14 18.25
N ASP A 127 -0.44 -0.35 17.67
CA ASP A 127 -0.51 1.12 17.67
C ASP A 127 -1.24 1.66 16.44
N PHE A 128 -1.30 0.87 15.35
CA PHE A 128 -1.84 1.31 14.06
C PHE A 128 -3.28 1.84 14.16
N HIS A 129 -4.16 1.11 14.82
CA HIS A 129 -5.58 1.50 14.94
C HIS A 129 -5.74 2.77 15.77
N SER A 130 -5.01 2.87 16.88
CA SER A 130 -5.04 4.02 17.78
C SER A 130 -4.53 5.30 17.12
N ILE A 131 -3.57 5.17 16.18
CA ILE A 131 -2.98 6.31 15.47
C ILE A 131 -3.85 6.76 14.29
N PHE A 132 -4.42 5.82 13.53
CA PHE A 132 -5.06 6.16 12.25
C PHE A 132 -6.59 6.09 12.25
N ASP A 133 -7.22 5.66 13.34
CA ASP A 133 -8.68 5.55 13.49
C ASP A 133 -9.33 4.78 12.33
N VAL A 134 -8.82 3.57 12.08
CA VAL A 134 -9.28 2.69 11.02
C VAL A 134 -9.95 1.44 11.58
N ASP A 135 -10.94 0.93 10.85
CA ASP A 135 -11.76 -0.21 11.27
C ASP A 135 -11.33 -1.54 10.65
N TYR A 136 -10.14 -1.59 10.04
CA TYR A 136 -9.58 -2.76 9.38
C TYR A 136 -8.15 -3.07 9.84
N LYS A 137 -7.79 -4.34 9.73
CA LYS A 137 -6.43 -4.87 9.98
C LYS A 137 -5.74 -5.26 8.69
N PHE A 138 -4.45 -5.55 8.79
CA PHE A 138 -3.73 -6.18 7.68
C PHE A 138 -3.68 -7.70 7.85
N VAL A 139 -3.76 -8.38 6.71
CA VAL A 139 -3.62 -9.84 6.62
C VAL A 139 -2.19 -10.26 7.01
N GLU A 140 -2.06 -11.35 7.77
CA GLU A 140 -0.75 -11.94 8.11
C GLU A 140 0.05 -12.29 6.85
N ASN A 141 1.28 -11.77 6.74
CA ASN A 141 2.06 -11.91 5.51
C ASN A 141 2.37 -13.38 5.14
N ARG A 142 2.49 -14.27 6.13
CA ARG A 142 2.74 -15.70 5.88
C ARG A 142 1.62 -16.40 5.12
N ILE A 143 0.40 -15.87 5.19
CA ILE A 143 -0.76 -16.48 4.52
C ILE A 143 -0.97 -15.94 3.10
N ILE A 144 -0.19 -14.94 2.67
CA ILE A 144 -0.30 -14.34 1.34
C ILE A 144 0.58 -15.15 0.37
N SER A 145 -0.04 -16.04 -0.40
CA SER A 145 0.57 -16.81 -1.49
C SER A 145 -0.22 -16.58 -2.79
N LYS A 146 0.27 -17.10 -3.91
CA LYS A 146 -0.45 -17.01 -5.19
C LYS A 146 -1.78 -17.75 -5.11
N GLU A 147 -1.80 -18.90 -4.46
CA GLU A 147 -2.98 -19.75 -4.28
C GLU A 147 -3.99 -19.11 -3.35
N SER A 148 -3.56 -18.55 -2.21
CA SER A 148 -4.50 -17.92 -1.27
C SER A 148 -5.08 -16.61 -1.78
N LYS A 149 -4.39 -15.88 -2.67
CA LYS A 149 -4.93 -14.66 -3.29
C LYS A 149 -6.22 -14.90 -4.07
N ASN A 150 -6.30 -15.97 -4.84
CA ASN A 150 -7.54 -16.33 -5.56
C ASN A 150 -8.70 -16.57 -4.58
N ILE A 151 -8.40 -17.16 -3.42
CA ILE A 151 -9.38 -17.42 -2.35
C ILE A 151 -9.78 -16.10 -1.66
N PHE A 152 -8.82 -15.20 -1.44
CA PHE A 152 -9.08 -13.88 -0.89
C PHE A 152 -9.95 -13.03 -1.80
N GLU A 153 -9.81 -13.15 -3.12
CA GLU A 153 -10.69 -12.54 -4.11
C GLU A 153 -12.13 -13.10 -4.00
N GLU A 154 -12.31 -14.42 -3.90
CA GLU A 154 -13.63 -15.05 -3.67
C GLU A 154 -14.28 -14.61 -2.35
N LEU A 155 -13.46 -14.35 -1.31
CA LEU A 155 -13.88 -13.80 -0.02
C LEU A 155 -14.10 -12.28 -0.02
N ASN A 156 -13.89 -11.60 -1.16
CA ASN A 156 -13.99 -10.14 -1.31
C ASN A 156 -13.05 -9.35 -0.38
N ILE A 157 -11.87 -9.90 -0.08
CA ILE A 157 -10.85 -9.18 0.69
C ILE A 157 -10.22 -8.12 -0.20
N GLN A 158 -10.21 -6.87 0.25
CA GLN A 158 -9.70 -5.75 -0.53
C GLN A 158 -8.18 -5.61 -0.39
N GLU A 159 -7.53 -5.17 -1.46
CA GLU A 159 -6.15 -4.69 -1.40
C GLU A 159 -6.07 -3.26 -0.84
N PHE A 160 -4.97 -2.96 -0.16
CA PHE A 160 -4.67 -1.64 0.38
C PHE A 160 -4.33 -0.66 -0.75
N SER A 161 -5.26 0.25 -1.03
CA SER A 161 -5.22 1.12 -2.20
C SER A 161 -4.38 2.38 -1.99
N PHE A 162 -4.11 3.09 -3.10
CA PHE A 162 -3.52 4.42 -3.07
C PHE A 162 -4.34 5.42 -2.23
N HIS A 163 -5.67 5.34 -2.30
CA HIS A 163 -6.55 6.23 -1.54
C HIS A 163 -6.54 5.90 -0.05
N ASP A 164 -6.42 4.62 0.31
CA ASP A 164 -6.22 4.23 1.71
C ASP A 164 -4.90 4.82 2.25
N LEU A 165 -3.81 4.72 1.48
CA LEU A 165 -2.53 5.35 1.83
C LEU A 165 -2.69 6.86 2.03
N CYS A 166 -3.32 7.56 1.08
CA CYS A 166 -3.52 9.01 1.18
C CYS A 166 -4.34 9.39 2.43
N ARG A 167 -5.37 8.61 2.77
CA ARG A 167 -6.16 8.83 3.99
C ARG A 167 -5.32 8.70 5.26
N LEU A 168 -4.46 7.68 5.35
CA LEU A 168 -3.55 7.54 6.50
C LEU A 168 -2.58 8.74 6.60
N LEU A 169 -2.18 9.30 5.47
CA LEU A 169 -1.31 10.47 5.38
C LEU A 169 -2.01 11.81 5.68
N GLU A 170 -3.29 11.79 6.07
CA GLU A 170 -3.99 12.97 6.60
C GLU A 170 -3.71 13.18 8.10
N ASN A 171 -3.20 12.17 8.81
CA ASN A 171 -2.72 12.34 10.18
C ASN A 171 -1.36 13.08 10.21
N TYR A 172 -1.43 14.40 10.10
CA TYR A 172 -0.24 15.26 10.01
C TYR A 172 0.58 15.31 11.29
N ASP A 173 -0.03 15.06 12.45
CA ASP A 173 0.69 15.09 13.72
C ASP A 173 1.65 13.90 13.80
N TRP A 174 1.19 12.71 13.41
CA TRP A 174 2.07 11.55 13.28
C TRP A 174 3.14 11.71 12.18
N ILE A 175 2.79 12.31 11.03
CA ILE A 175 3.76 12.51 9.92
C ILE A 175 4.92 13.44 10.32
N LYS A 176 4.66 14.50 11.11
CA LYS A 176 5.71 15.46 11.53
C LYS A 176 6.83 14.80 12.30
N GLU A 177 6.49 13.79 13.11
CA GLU A 177 7.42 13.04 13.96
C GLU A 177 8.31 12.07 13.18
N GLN A 178 7.95 11.75 11.92
CA GLN A 178 8.70 10.79 11.12
C GLN A 178 10.09 11.31 10.71
N ASP A 179 11.03 10.39 10.59
CA ASP A 179 12.40 10.67 10.20
C ASP A 179 12.58 10.71 8.67
N LYS A 180 13.78 11.10 8.24
CA LYS A 180 14.12 11.19 6.81
C LYS A 180 14.09 9.83 6.09
N ILE A 181 14.40 8.73 6.79
CA ILE A 181 14.42 7.39 6.21
C ILE A 181 13.00 6.97 5.85
N TRP A 182 12.05 7.30 6.72
CA TRP A 182 10.63 7.08 6.50
C TRP A 182 10.12 7.82 5.26
N PHE A 183 10.40 9.13 5.12
CA PHE A 183 9.98 9.89 3.93
C PHE A 183 10.59 9.35 2.63
N LEU A 184 11.85 8.91 2.66
CA LEU A 184 12.46 8.22 1.52
C LEU A 184 11.70 6.94 1.16
N GLY A 185 11.35 6.13 2.17
CA GLY A 185 10.52 4.93 1.99
C GLY A 185 9.15 5.24 1.40
N LEU A 186 8.50 6.31 1.88
CA LEU A 186 7.19 6.77 1.39
C LEU A 186 7.26 7.18 -0.09
N PHE A 187 8.20 8.04 -0.47
CA PHE A 187 8.30 8.49 -1.86
C PHE A 187 8.71 7.36 -2.80
N LYS A 188 9.53 6.41 -2.35
CA LYS A 188 9.80 5.18 -3.10
C LYS A 188 8.55 4.32 -3.27
N ALA A 189 7.73 4.17 -2.23
CA ALA A 189 6.47 3.44 -2.35
C ALA A 189 5.55 4.07 -3.40
N PHE A 190 5.46 5.39 -3.45
CA PHE A 190 4.72 6.09 -4.51
C PHE A 190 5.26 5.77 -5.91
N ILE A 191 6.57 5.88 -6.11
CA ILE A 191 7.19 5.66 -7.44
C ILE A 191 7.15 4.19 -7.88
N GLU A 192 7.40 3.26 -6.96
CA GLU A 192 7.50 1.82 -7.27
C GLU A 192 6.13 1.16 -7.35
N GLN A 193 5.25 1.39 -6.38
CA GLN A 193 3.98 0.66 -6.25
C GLN A 193 2.81 1.41 -6.88
N TYR A 194 2.79 2.74 -6.79
CA TYR A 194 1.64 3.57 -7.19
C TYR A 194 1.90 4.43 -8.44
N LYS A 195 2.81 3.96 -9.31
CA LYS A 195 3.23 4.71 -10.50
C LYS A 195 2.05 5.10 -11.40
N LYS A 196 1.13 4.16 -11.65
CA LYS A 196 -0.03 4.37 -12.53
C LYS A 196 -1.00 5.38 -11.91
N GLU A 197 -1.19 5.30 -10.60
CA GLU A 197 -2.07 6.17 -9.83
C GLU A 197 -1.56 7.60 -9.82
N ILE A 198 -0.23 7.80 -9.82
CA ILE A 198 0.42 9.12 -9.89
C ILE A 198 0.38 9.71 -11.31
N GLU A 199 0.05 8.93 -12.34
CA GLU A 199 -0.23 9.46 -13.69
C GLU A 199 -1.64 10.06 -13.78
N VAL A 200 -2.54 9.70 -12.87
CA VAL A 200 -3.92 10.22 -12.81
C VAL A 200 -3.95 11.62 -12.22
N TYR A 201 -4.53 12.56 -12.96
CA TYR A 201 -4.55 13.98 -12.62
C TYR A 201 -5.20 14.29 -11.25
N ASP A 202 -6.31 13.64 -10.92
CA ASP A 202 -7.01 13.88 -9.65
C ASP A 202 -6.23 13.33 -8.44
N ASN A 203 -5.52 12.22 -8.62
CA ASN A 203 -4.62 11.67 -7.59
C ASN A 203 -3.42 12.58 -7.36
N VAL A 204 -2.87 13.17 -8.42
CA VAL A 204 -1.82 14.19 -8.29
C VAL A 204 -2.32 15.41 -7.52
N LYS A 205 -3.55 15.88 -7.80
CA LYS A 205 -4.17 16.96 -7.01
C LYS A 205 -4.32 16.59 -5.54
N LEU A 206 -4.72 15.36 -5.24
CA LEU A 206 -4.82 14.87 -3.87
C LEU A 206 -3.45 14.90 -3.17
N LEU A 207 -2.40 14.36 -3.80
CA LEU A 207 -1.05 14.38 -3.24
C LEU A 207 -0.52 15.79 -2.99
N LYS A 208 -0.81 16.75 -3.89
CA LYS A 208 -0.42 18.15 -3.69
C LYS A 208 -1.04 18.75 -2.44
N LYS A 209 -2.22 18.31 -2.01
CA LYS A 209 -2.87 18.82 -0.79
C LYS A 209 -2.29 18.21 0.49
N LEU A 210 -1.69 17.04 0.42
CA LEU A 210 -1.14 16.38 1.60
C LEU A 210 0.11 17.09 2.13
N LYS A 211 0.22 17.21 3.45
CA LYS A 211 1.40 17.71 4.15
C LYS A 211 2.36 16.56 4.40
N ILE A 212 3.08 16.17 3.36
CA ILE A 212 4.03 15.03 3.39
C ILE A 212 5.44 15.41 2.92
N PHE A 213 5.72 16.69 2.71
CA PHE A 213 7.02 17.17 2.22
C PHE A 213 7.79 17.86 3.34
N LYS A 214 8.64 17.09 4.03
CA LYS A 214 9.49 17.61 5.11
C LYS A 214 10.67 18.38 4.52
N VAL A 215 10.68 19.70 4.70
CA VAL A 215 11.74 20.58 4.19
C VAL A 215 12.88 20.71 5.20
N GLN A 216 14.01 21.30 4.80
CA GLN A 216 15.24 21.35 5.59
C GLN A 216 15.08 22.02 6.97
N ASN A 217 14.12 22.93 7.13
CA ASN A 217 13.79 23.58 8.40
C ASN A 217 12.98 22.68 9.37
N GLY A 218 12.67 21.44 8.96
CA GLY A 218 11.92 20.45 9.74
C GLY A 218 10.40 20.52 9.58
N GLN A 219 9.86 21.57 8.95
CA GLN A 219 8.43 21.69 8.70
C GLN A 219 7.97 20.70 7.63
N VAL A 220 6.77 20.17 7.80
CA VAL A 220 6.12 19.32 6.79
C VAL A 220 5.04 20.13 6.08
N LEU A 221 5.21 20.31 4.77
CA LEU A 221 4.43 21.24 3.97
C LEU A 221 3.66 20.53 2.86
N SER A 222 2.66 21.23 2.33
CA SER A 222 1.86 20.85 1.17
C SER A 222 2.26 21.70 -0.05
N PRO A 223 2.48 21.09 -1.23
CA PRO A 223 2.72 21.81 -2.49
C PRO A 223 1.55 22.67 -2.98
N ALA A 224 0.33 22.39 -2.52
CA ALA A 224 -0.85 23.20 -2.83
C ALA A 224 -0.87 24.51 -2.03
N GLU A 225 -0.36 24.49 -0.81
CA GLU A 225 -0.34 25.65 0.09
C GLU A 225 0.97 26.45 -0.01
N ASN A 226 2.08 25.76 -0.25
CA ASN A 226 3.43 26.33 -0.16
C ASN A 226 4.22 26.02 -1.43
N LYS A 227 5.05 26.98 -1.86
CA LYS A 227 6.04 26.73 -2.91
C LYS A 227 7.20 25.95 -2.30
N ILE A 228 7.44 24.74 -2.81
CA ILE A 228 8.46 23.80 -2.33
C ILE A 228 9.43 23.51 -3.48
N TYR A 229 10.70 23.36 -3.15
CA TYR A 229 11.78 23.11 -4.11
C TYR A 229 12.49 21.81 -3.78
N PHE A 230 12.82 20.99 -4.78
CA PHE A 230 13.55 19.73 -4.54
C PHE A 230 15.07 19.91 -4.63
N LYS A 231 15.53 20.94 -5.34
CA LYS A 231 16.93 21.25 -5.58
C LYS A 231 17.14 22.75 -5.70
N ILE A 232 18.36 23.20 -5.49
CA ILE A 232 18.83 24.55 -5.79
C ILE A 232 20.00 24.50 -6.78
N ALA A 233 19.96 25.36 -7.81
CA ALA A 233 21.01 25.43 -8.81
C ALA A 233 22.32 26.03 -8.23
N ASP A 234 22.19 27.04 -7.38
CA ASP A 234 23.29 27.80 -6.77
C ASP A 234 23.19 27.73 -5.24
N SER A 235 23.65 26.63 -4.65
CA SER A 235 23.82 26.54 -3.19
C SER A 235 25.18 27.08 -2.78
N ASN A 236 25.24 27.91 -1.72
CA ASN A 236 26.33 28.06 -0.73
C ASN A 236 26.38 29.45 -0.08
N TYR A 237 25.36 30.27 -0.28
CA TYR A 237 25.34 31.65 0.20
C TYR A 237 24.70 31.77 1.58
N GLY A 238 24.01 30.76 2.09
CA GLY A 238 23.41 30.74 3.43
C GLY A 238 22.01 31.35 3.51
N PHE A 239 21.65 32.29 2.62
CA PHE A 239 20.30 32.88 2.59
C PHE A 239 19.24 31.90 2.06
N GLU A 240 19.64 30.80 1.41
CA GLU A 240 18.73 29.89 0.73
C GLU A 240 17.87 29.08 1.72
N ARG A 241 18.25 29.10 3.01
CA ARG A 241 17.48 28.56 4.14
C ARG A 241 16.08 29.16 4.27
N ILE A 242 15.83 30.33 3.66
CA ILE A 242 14.50 30.94 3.63
C ILE A 242 13.52 30.22 2.71
N PHE A 243 14.03 29.48 1.72
CA PHE A 243 13.20 28.73 0.79
C PHE A 243 12.85 27.36 1.38
N ASN A 244 11.66 26.87 1.03
CA ASN A 244 11.19 25.55 1.42
C ASN A 244 11.85 24.47 0.53
N ILE A 245 13.12 24.15 0.84
CA ILE A 245 13.90 23.19 0.07
C ILE A 245 13.84 21.82 0.75
N LEU A 246 13.63 20.75 -0.02
CA LEU A 246 13.73 19.38 0.48
C LEU A 246 15.18 19.03 0.89
N PRO A 247 15.38 18.09 1.83
CA PRO A 247 16.70 17.56 2.17
C PRO A 247 17.47 17.05 0.94
N LYS A 248 18.80 17.19 0.96
CA LYS A 248 19.68 16.83 -0.19
C LYS A 248 19.56 15.37 -0.59
N GLU A 249 19.17 14.48 0.32
CA GLU A 249 18.94 13.06 0.03
C GLU A 249 17.84 12.82 -1.02
N PHE A 250 16.96 13.80 -1.24
CA PHE A 250 15.92 13.76 -2.26
C PHE A 250 16.37 14.34 -3.61
N ASP A 251 17.56 14.95 -3.70
CA ASP A 251 18.15 15.43 -4.95
C ASP A 251 18.77 14.25 -5.72
N ASN A 252 17.90 13.43 -6.30
CA ASN A 252 18.30 12.34 -7.19
C ASN A 252 17.37 12.27 -8.41
N LYS A 253 17.86 11.63 -9.48
CA LYS A 253 17.11 11.48 -10.74
C LYS A 253 15.84 10.64 -10.59
N GLU A 254 15.79 9.77 -9.59
CA GLU A 254 14.65 8.89 -9.34
C GLU A 254 13.41 9.69 -8.90
N PHE A 255 13.58 10.62 -7.97
CA PHE A 255 12.50 11.47 -7.45
C PHE A 255 12.21 12.69 -8.33
N GLU A 256 13.14 13.11 -9.18
CA GLU A 256 13.00 14.33 -9.99
C GLU A 256 11.71 14.37 -10.82
N LEU A 257 11.39 13.28 -11.52
CA LEU A 257 10.17 13.21 -12.34
C LEU A 257 8.90 13.25 -11.46
N PHE A 258 8.94 12.60 -10.30
CA PHE A 258 7.84 12.58 -9.34
C PHE A 258 7.58 13.99 -8.77
N PHE A 259 8.63 14.68 -8.31
CA PHE A 259 8.51 16.03 -7.77
C PHE A 259 8.06 17.04 -8.83
N LYS A 260 8.59 16.97 -10.06
CA LYS A 260 8.15 17.82 -11.16
C LYS A 260 6.66 17.67 -11.46
N ARG A 261 6.11 16.44 -11.41
CA ARG A 261 4.66 16.19 -11.56
C ARG A 261 3.84 16.86 -10.46
N LEU A 262 4.38 16.91 -9.25
CA LEU A 262 3.76 17.59 -8.12
C LEU A 262 3.90 19.13 -8.18
N GLY A 263 4.62 19.67 -9.15
CA GLY A 263 4.91 21.10 -9.25
C GLY A 263 6.01 21.55 -8.27
N ILE A 264 6.75 20.60 -7.70
CA ILE A 264 7.95 20.86 -6.91
C ILE A 264 9.10 20.93 -7.90
N LEU A 265 9.64 22.13 -8.10
CA LEU A 265 10.64 22.40 -9.13
C LEU A 265 12.01 22.68 -8.52
N GLU A 266 13.02 22.80 -9.37
CA GLU A 266 14.33 23.30 -8.98
C GLU A 266 14.23 24.81 -8.77
N LEU A 267 14.83 25.30 -7.68
CA LEU A 267 14.94 26.73 -7.40
C LEU A 267 15.92 27.36 -8.38
N SER A 268 15.37 28.11 -9.33
CA SER A 268 16.14 28.75 -10.39
C SER A 268 16.78 30.07 -9.95
N THR A 269 17.90 30.44 -10.59
CA THR A 269 18.55 31.75 -10.43
C THR A 269 17.57 32.90 -10.67
N TYR A 270 16.62 32.74 -11.61
CA TYR A 270 15.57 33.73 -11.87
C TYR A 270 14.66 33.94 -10.65
N GLU A 271 14.19 32.86 -10.02
CA GLU A 271 13.32 32.95 -8.84
C GLU A 271 14.05 33.56 -7.64
N ILE A 272 15.33 33.23 -7.47
CA ILE A 272 16.18 33.85 -6.44
C ILE A 272 16.27 35.36 -6.69
N ASN A 273 16.57 35.77 -7.93
CA ASN A 273 16.68 37.18 -8.30
C ASN A 273 15.34 37.93 -8.16
N ASP A 274 14.22 37.31 -8.53
CA ASP A 274 12.87 37.88 -8.37
C ASP A 274 12.50 38.04 -6.89
N PHE A 275 12.83 37.06 -6.05
CA PHE A 275 12.67 37.16 -4.60
C PHE A 275 13.48 38.33 -4.02
N ILE A 276 14.78 38.40 -4.34
CA ILE A 276 15.67 39.48 -3.88
C ILE A 276 15.10 40.84 -4.33
N ARG A 277 14.71 40.97 -5.60
CA ARG A 277 14.11 42.20 -6.13
C ARG A 277 12.87 42.62 -5.33
N LYS A 278 11.93 41.70 -5.08
CA LYS A 278 10.70 41.97 -4.31
C LYS A 278 10.99 42.33 -2.86
N LEU A 279 11.99 41.68 -2.24
CA LEU A 279 12.43 41.96 -0.88
C LEU A 279 12.91 43.41 -0.74
N TYR A 280 13.76 43.87 -1.65
CA TYR A 280 14.28 45.24 -1.64
C TYR A 280 13.20 46.27 -2.04
N GLN A 281 12.36 45.96 -3.04
CA GLN A 281 11.26 46.85 -3.45
C GLN A 281 10.24 47.09 -2.33
N SER A 282 9.91 46.05 -1.56
CA SER A 282 8.95 46.13 -0.45
C SER A 282 9.55 46.69 0.84
N LYS A 283 10.85 46.97 0.88
CA LYS A 283 11.60 47.39 2.08
C LYS A 283 11.59 46.38 3.25
N LYS A 284 11.12 45.14 3.02
CA LYS A 284 11.10 44.06 4.02
C LYS A 284 12.49 43.51 4.37
N TRP A 285 13.53 43.89 3.63
CA TRP A 285 14.91 43.52 3.93
C TRP A 285 15.36 43.98 5.34
N VAL A 286 14.71 44.99 5.92
CA VAL A 286 14.99 45.51 7.28
C VAL A 286 14.66 44.47 8.36
N ASP A 287 13.77 43.51 8.06
CA ASP A 287 13.38 42.46 9.01
C ASP A 287 14.43 41.33 9.10
N PHE A 288 15.48 41.37 8.28
CA PHE A 288 16.53 40.35 8.20
C PHE A 288 17.83 40.82 8.86
N ASN A 289 18.62 39.86 9.37
CA ASN A 289 19.90 40.15 10.00
C ASN A 289 20.99 40.54 8.98
N GLU A 290 22.06 41.16 9.47
CA GLU A 290 23.17 41.65 8.63
C GLU A 290 23.84 40.50 7.85
N ASP A 291 23.99 39.33 8.45
CA ASP A 291 24.57 38.15 7.79
C ASP A 291 23.78 37.75 6.54
N PHE A 292 22.44 37.70 6.64
CA PHE A 292 21.57 37.37 5.51
C PHE A 292 21.69 38.39 4.37
N LEU A 293 21.73 39.68 4.70
CA LEU A 293 21.88 40.74 3.71
C LEU A 293 23.26 40.71 3.05
N THR A 294 24.31 40.44 3.82
CA THR A 294 25.70 40.28 3.34
C THR A 294 25.79 39.13 2.36
N ASN A 295 25.17 38.00 2.70
CA ASN A 295 25.11 36.81 1.86
C ASN A 295 24.39 37.05 0.52
N ILE A 296 23.31 37.85 0.51
CA ILE A 296 22.65 38.27 -0.73
C ILE A 296 23.60 39.10 -1.61
N ILE A 297 24.34 40.04 -1.00
CA ILE A 297 25.29 40.89 -1.75
C ILE A 297 26.40 40.04 -2.37
N ILE A 298 26.94 39.07 -1.62
CA ILE A 298 27.95 38.13 -2.13
C ILE A 298 27.39 37.38 -3.35
N TYR A 299 26.18 36.84 -3.25
CA TYR A 299 25.53 36.16 -4.38
C TYR A 299 25.34 37.06 -5.60
N LEU A 300 24.84 38.28 -5.41
CA LEU A 300 24.65 39.22 -6.53
C LEU A 300 25.98 39.61 -7.18
N LYS A 301 27.03 39.80 -6.38
CA LYS A 301 28.39 40.08 -6.86
C LYS A 301 28.91 38.91 -7.71
N ASP A 302 28.82 37.68 -7.20
CA ASP A 302 29.34 36.50 -7.89
C ASP A 302 28.58 36.26 -9.19
N LYS A 303 27.24 36.39 -9.19
CA LYS A 303 26.42 36.29 -10.40
C LYS A 303 26.67 37.41 -11.41
N TYR A 304 27.00 38.61 -10.97
CA TYR A 304 27.41 39.70 -11.86
C TYR A 304 28.77 39.40 -12.52
N LEU A 305 29.73 38.88 -11.76
CA LEU A 305 31.06 38.51 -12.26
C LEU A 305 31.00 37.34 -13.25
N ASP A 306 30.19 36.32 -12.97
CA ASP A 306 29.97 35.18 -13.88
C ASP A 306 29.44 35.64 -15.25
N ASN A 307 28.47 36.58 -15.26
CA ASN A 307 27.89 37.13 -16.48
C ASN A 307 28.88 37.98 -17.29
N GLN A 308 29.85 38.62 -16.65
CA GLN A 308 30.92 39.41 -17.30
C GLN A 308 32.07 38.52 -17.80
N GLY A 309 32.32 37.39 -17.14
CA GLY A 309 33.33 36.40 -17.56
C GLY A 309 32.94 35.63 -18.84
N GLY A 310 31.63 35.41 -19.06
CA GLY A 310 31.11 34.75 -20.27
C GLY A 310 31.23 35.56 -21.56
N THR A 311 31.57 36.85 -21.48
CA THR A 311 31.75 37.74 -22.65
C THR A 311 33.21 37.85 -23.11
N LYS A 312 34.15 37.15 -22.47
CA LYS A 312 35.57 37.14 -22.85
C LYS A 312 36.04 35.72 -23.16
N CYS A 313 35.64 35.17 -24.31
CA CYS A 313 36.37 34.10 -25.03
C CYS A 313 35.65 33.75 -26.35
N GLN A 314 35.43 34.73 -27.22
CA GLN A 314 35.31 34.51 -28.67
C GLN A 314 35.96 35.71 -29.36
N ASN A 315 37.26 35.59 -29.62
CA ASN A 315 37.95 36.29 -30.69
C ASN A 315 39.15 35.43 -31.10
#